data_AF-A0A534MAN2-F1
#
_entry.id   AF-A0A534MAN2-F1
#
_cell.length_a   1.000
_cell.length_b   1.000
_cell.length_c   1.000
_cell.angle_alpha   90.00
_cell.angle_beta   90.00
_cell.angle_gamma   90.00
#
_symmetry.space_group_name_H-M   'P 1'
#
loop_
_entity.id
_entity.type
_entity.pdbx_description
1 polymer ?
#
loop_
_entity_poly.entity_id
_entity_poly.type
_entity_poly.pdbx_seq_one_letter_code
_entity_poly.pdbx_strand_id
1 'polypeptide(L)'
;MALISPASEEVSKTIAVPKKTSKALGTSRSELPVLETFLQMNPEEKFDLEAVNSIDTRALLEQARGDKHVLREVVRTAEALLPRVRAETEDPILVSGILRDKTLDWYRRSPTDRTWTDTVPLRWGGMFHESRVPGGRLSRKLSVRLTGLINQAVEASGAVAFLRAGFSGIFRGSAMMAKMVQFSLGSKRPRLTQQVAQAYLDDLASSPRNGDRPLPLARLSDFARRNGSSEVSMTLAELFTAEGTTLLTVLDPRFHPGVSSLSIRIVSARNQEEGATYDLVQGGARASGSPAAEGAAMDSGSSFPWEREGMTSKDWVVLLRDLGKRKTKLDPPPRDNPRGRESYLVLRELLLAEAAARKAFLTVAWKGRPSGPVLLSQLLSKGHWVPEVDTDSDYLEAELDHIEEALADSKHQEGQWTLGHGWTVVREVAKAERSYRAAAKSGD
;
A
#
# COMPACT_ATOMS: atom_id res chain seq x y z
N MET A 1 81.39 56.17 -14.59
CA MET A 1 81.09 55.48 -15.86
C MET A 1 79.58 55.27 -15.93
N ALA A 2 78.97 55.77 -17.02
CA ALA A 2 77.59 55.62 -17.53
C ALA A 2 76.42 55.86 -16.54
N LEU A 3 75.72 57.03 -16.54
CA LEU A 3 74.70 57.52 -17.50
C LEU A 3 73.41 56.65 -17.43
N ILE A 4 72.19 57.09 -17.04
CA ILE A 4 71.44 58.36 -17.23
C ILE A 4 70.27 58.43 -16.20
N SER A 5 69.96 59.65 -15.74
CA SER A 5 68.80 60.12 -14.95
C SER A 5 67.59 60.49 -15.86
N PRO A 6 66.44 61.07 -15.41
CA PRO A 6 65.74 61.08 -14.10
C PRO A 6 64.17 61.03 -14.20
N ALA A 7 63.53 61.29 -13.05
CA ALA A 7 62.20 61.92 -12.83
C ALA A 7 60.96 61.00 -12.85
N SER A 8 59.92 61.18 -12.04
CA SER A 8 59.62 61.89 -10.78
C SER A 8 58.14 61.58 -10.47
N GLU A 9 57.78 61.45 -9.19
CA GLU A 9 56.41 61.49 -8.61
C GLU A 9 55.42 60.41 -9.12
N GLU A 10 54.58 59.73 -8.31
CA GLU A 10 53.70 60.22 -7.27
C GLU A 10 53.17 59.02 -6.43
N VAL A 11 53.05 59.26 -5.12
CA VAL A 11 52.10 58.70 -4.12
C VAL A 11 51.28 57.44 -4.48
N SER A 12 51.46 56.33 -3.73
CA SER A 12 50.36 55.42 -3.38
C SER A 12 50.63 54.47 -2.19
N LYS A 13 49.86 54.71 -1.12
CA LYS A 13 49.12 53.75 -0.26
C LYS A 13 49.89 52.61 0.46
N THR A 14 50.13 52.80 1.76
CA THR A 14 50.30 51.77 2.80
C THR A 14 48.92 51.43 3.40
N ILE A 15 48.32 50.27 3.09
CA ILE A 15 48.37 48.96 3.80
C ILE A 15 47.85 49.03 5.25
N ALA A 16 46.60 48.57 5.42
CA ALA A 16 46.08 47.99 6.65
C ALA A 16 45.47 46.62 6.33
N VAL A 17 45.97 45.57 6.98
CA VAL A 17 45.59 44.16 6.82
C VAL A 17 44.37 43.83 7.69
N PRO A 18 43.47 42.95 7.23
CA PRO A 18 42.93 41.95 8.15
C PRO A 18 42.97 40.50 7.62
N LYS A 19 43.46 39.64 8.52
CA LYS A 19 43.16 38.21 8.78
C LYS A 19 42.75 37.31 7.61
N LYS A 20 43.70 36.46 7.20
CA LYS A 20 43.47 35.20 6.47
C LYS A 20 42.68 34.22 7.35
N THR A 21 41.51 33.81 6.89
CA THR A 21 40.88 32.53 7.27
C THR A 21 41.40 31.44 6.34
N SER A 22 41.87 30.36 6.95
CA SER A 22 42.42 29.19 6.29
C SER A 22 41.33 28.47 5.48
N LYS A 23 41.47 28.45 4.16
CA LYS A 23 40.72 27.55 3.26
C LYS A 23 41.19 26.11 3.53
N ALA A 24 40.29 25.27 4.04
CA ALA A 24 40.40 23.83 3.90
C ALA A 24 39.96 23.46 2.48
N LEU A 25 40.93 23.01 1.69
CA LEU A 25 40.75 22.46 0.35
C LEU A 25 40.28 21.00 0.51
N GLY A 26 39.11 20.65 -0.04
CA GLY A 26 38.57 19.30 0.08
C GLY A 26 37.35 19.06 -0.82
N THR A 27 37.61 18.82 -2.11
CA THR A 27 36.73 18.17 -3.09
C THR A 27 35.30 18.71 -3.26
N SER A 28 35.17 19.90 -3.86
CA SER A 28 33.95 20.26 -4.58
C SER A 28 33.88 19.46 -5.88
N ARG A 29 33.22 18.30 -5.87
CA ARG A 29 32.61 17.80 -7.11
C ARG A 29 31.66 18.91 -7.57
N SER A 30 31.92 19.47 -8.74
CA SER A 30 31.07 20.49 -9.35
C SER A 30 29.66 19.93 -9.49
N GLU A 31 28.75 20.30 -8.59
CA GLU A 31 27.33 20.00 -8.75
C GLU A 31 26.87 20.70 -10.03
N LEU A 32 26.22 19.94 -10.92
CA LEU A 32 25.59 20.52 -12.11
C LEU A 32 24.53 21.56 -11.66
N PRO A 33 24.35 22.66 -12.40
CA PRO A 33 23.31 23.63 -12.08
C PRO A 33 21.94 22.94 -11.98
N VAL A 34 21.19 23.22 -10.91
CA VAL A 34 19.82 22.69 -10.67
C VAL A 34 18.94 22.82 -11.92
N LEU A 35 19.10 23.92 -12.66
CA LEU A 35 18.43 24.17 -13.93
C LEU A 35 18.76 23.13 -15.01
N GLU A 36 20.03 22.80 -15.20
CA GLU A 36 20.46 21.84 -16.22
C GLU A 36 19.93 20.43 -15.91
N THR A 37 20.03 20.00 -14.64
CA THR A 37 19.49 18.73 -14.19
C THR A 37 17.97 18.66 -14.38
N PHE A 38 17.25 19.74 -14.09
CA PHE A 38 15.81 19.80 -14.29
C PHE A 38 15.41 19.67 -15.75
N LEU A 39 16.08 20.40 -16.65
CA LEU A 39 15.73 20.42 -18.08
C LEU A 39 16.04 19.09 -18.79
N GLN A 40 16.92 18.26 -18.23
CA GLN A 40 17.21 16.92 -18.73
C GLN A 40 16.19 15.86 -18.28
N MET A 41 15.25 16.19 -17.39
CA MET A 41 14.24 15.25 -16.92
C MET A 41 13.19 14.96 -18.00
N ASN A 42 12.86 13.68 -18.17
CA ASN A 42 11.87 13.22 -19.14
C ASN A 42 10.82 12.34 -18.43
N PRO A 43 9.51 12.54 -18.68
CA PRO A 43 8.46 11.68 -18.13
C PRO A 43 8.42 10.24 -18.69
N GLU A 44 9.04 9.98 -19.85
CA GLU A 44 9.00 8.69 -20.54
C GLU A 44 10.25 7.84 -20.27
N GLU A 45 11.44 8.44 -20.37
CA GLU A 45 12.72 7.73 -20.17
C GLU A 45 13.34 8.07 -18.82
N LYS A 46 13.72 7.03 -18.05
CA LYS A 46 14.44 7.17 -16.77
C LYS A 46 13.75 8.10 -15.76
N PHE A 47 12.41 8.13 -15.76
CA PHE A 47 11.65 8.91 -14.81
C PHE A 47 11.96 8.46 -13.38
N ASP A 48 12.43 9.40 -12.56
CA ASP A 48 12.74 9.18 -11.15
C ASP A 48 11.93 10.17 -10.29
N LEU A 49 10.91 9.64 -9.61
CA LEU A 49 10.04 10.41 -8.75
C LEU A 49 10.80 11.08 -7.59
N GLU A 50 11.83 10.44 -7.04
CA GLU A 50 12.64 11.04 -5.97
C GLU A 50 13.50 12.19 -6.51
N ALA A 51 14.10 12.03 -7.69
CA ALA A 51 14.85 13.10 -8.35
C ALA A 51 13.95 14.33 -8.55
N VAL A 52 12.73 14.13 -9.08
CA VAL A 52 11.74 15.21 -9.23
C VAL A 52 11.33 15.78 -7.87
N ASN A 53 11.15 14.94 -6.84
CA ASN A 53 10.78 15.41 -5.50
C ASN A 53 11.87 16.28 -4.86
N SER A 54 13.15 16.02 -5.19
CA SER A 54 14.32 16.70 -4.63
C SER A 54 14.61 18.08 -5.23
N ILE A 55 13.92 18.48 -6.31
CA ILE A 55 14.16 19.76 -6.98
C ILE A 55 13.89 20.94 -6.04
N ASP A 56 14.89 21.81 -5.89
CA ASP A 56 14.69 23.12 -5.28
C ASP A 56 14.08 24.08 -6.31
N THR A 57 12.75 24.18 -6.29
CA THR A 57 11.98 25.04 -7.21
C THR A 57 12.37 26.52 -7.07
N ARG A 58 12.84 26.95 -5.91
CA ARG A 58 13.27 28.34 -5.70
C ARG A 58 14.61 28.60 -6.37
N ALA A 59 15.60 27.73 -6.13
CA ALA A 59 16.90 27.83 -6.78
C ALA A 59 16.78 27.75 -8.31
N LEU A 60 15.90 26.86 -8.80
CA LEU A 60 15.58 26.74 -10.22
C LEU A 60 15.05 28.06 -10.82
N LEU A 61 14.10 28.70 -10.16
CA LEU A 61 13.54 29.98 -10.60
C LEU A 61 14.56 31.12 -10.51
N GLU A 62 15.42 31.13 -9.49
CA GLU A 62 16.50 32.10 -9.34
C GLU A 62 17.53 31.97 -10.48
N GLN A 63 17.89 30.75 -10.87
CA GLN A 63 18.80 30.49 -12.00
C GLN A 63 18.19 30.80 -13.37
N ALA A 64 16.89 30.54 -13.55
CA ALA A 64 16.18 30.84 -14.79
C ALA A 64 15.78 32.33 -14.91
N ARG A 65 15.93 33.12 -13.84
CA ARG A 65 15.45 34.50 -13.79
C ARG A 65 16.19 35.38 -14.79
N GLY A 66 15.43 36.15 -15.58
CA GLY A 66 15.97 37.10 -16.55
C GLY A 66 16.06 36.55 -17.97
N ASP A 67 15.95 35.23 -18.17
CA ASP A 67 15.86 34.61 -19.49
C ASP A 67 14.46 34.05 -19.76
N LYS A 68 13.72 34.72 -20.65
CA LYS A 68 12.35 34.31 -21.02
C LYS A 68 12.30 32.96 -21.74
N HIS A 69 13.33 32.60 -22.50
CA HIS A 69 13.37 31.31 -23.20
C HIS A 69 13.57 30.17 -22.20
N VAL A 70 14.50 30.34 -21.26
CA VAL A 70 14.75 29.35 -20.19
C VAL A 70 13.51 29.19 -19.30
N LEU A 71 12.82 30.28 -18.94
CA LEU A 71 11.58 30.18 -18.16
C LEU A 71 10.47 29.41 -18.89
N ARG A 72 10.36 29.53 -20.22
CA ARG A 72 9.41 28.74 -21.02
C ARG A 72 9.81 27.27 -21.09
N GLU A 73 11.10 26.97 -21.22
CA GLU A 73 11.63 25.60 -21.15
C GLU A 73 11.28 24.96 -19.80
N VAL A 74 11.48 25.69 -18.68
CA VAL A 74 11.11 25.23 -17.33
C VAL A 74 9.61 24.94 -17.24
N VAL A 75 8.75 25.82 -17.77
CA VAL A 75 7.29 25.59 -17.82
C VAL A 75 6.98 24.31 -18.60
N ARG A 76 7.54 24.16 -19.81
CA ARG A 76 7.31 22.98 -20.67
C ARG A 76 7.71 21.69 -19.97
N THR A 77 8.87 21.66 -19.32
CA THR A 77 9.35 20.47 -18.60
C THR A 77 8.46 20.18 -17.38
N ALA A 78 8.08 21.19 -16.59
CA ALA A 78 7.18 21.00 -15.46
C ALA A 78 5.79 20.51 -15.88
N GLU A 79 5.24 21.04 -16.99
CA GLU A 79 3.97 20.61 -17.58
C GLU A 79 4.04 19.17 -18.11
N ALA A 80 5.17 18.75 -18.67
CA ALA A 80 5.38 17.39 -19.14
C ALA A 80 5.50 16.37 -17.97
N LEU A 81 6.15 16.75 -16.86
CA LEU A 81 6.31 15.88 -15.70
C LEU A 81 5.03 15.74 -14.86
N LEU A 82 4.20 16.79 -14.80
CA LEU A 82 3.06 16.86 -13.89
C LEU A 82 2.03 15.71 -14.04
N PRO A 83 1.60 15.30 -15.25
CA PRO A 83 0.70 14.17 -15.43
C PRO A 83 1.26 12.87 -14.87
N ARG A 84 2.55 12.59 -15.13
CA ARG A 84 3.22 11.38 -14.65
C ARG A 84 3.35 11.39 -13.13
N VAL A 85 3.74 12.52 -12.54
CA VAL A 85 3.77 12.71 -11.09
C VAL A 85 2.40 12.47 -10.47
N ARG A 86 1.32 12.98 -11.07
CA ARG A 86 -0.04 12.71 -10.57
C ARG A 86 -0.43 11.24 -10.69
N ALA A 87 -0.11 10.58 -11.79
CA ALA A 87 -0.37 9.15 -11.92
C ALA A 87 0.31 8.37 -10.77
N GLU A 88 1.61 8.58 -10.57
CA GLU A 88 2.39 7.84 -9.56
C GLU A 88 2.04 8.21 -8.11
N THR A 89 1.62 9.44 -7.84
CA THR A 89 1.34 9.91 -6.46
C THR A 89 -0.15 9.86 -6.07
N GLU A 90 -1.05 9.58 -7.00
CA GLU A 90 -2.50 9.62 -6.76
C GLU A 90 -3.22 8.30 -7.08
N ASP A 91 -2.65 7.43 -7.92
CA ASP A 91 -3.17 6.08 -8.17
C ASP A 91 -2.81 5.13 -7.00
N PRO A 92 -3.78 4.53 -6.29
CA PRO A 92 -3.52 3.63 -5.17
C PRO A 92 -2.60 2.46 -5.50
N ILE A 93 -2.63 1.92 -6.72
CA ILE A 93 -1.80 0.78 -7.13
C ILE A 93 -0.33 1.23 -7.25
N LEU A 94 -0.09 2.37 -7.90
CA LEU A 94 1.26 2.91 -8.05
C LEU A 94 1.81 3.41 -6.72
N VAL A 95 0.99 4.08 -5.92
CA VAL A 95 1.33 4.48 -4.55
C VAL A 95 1.73 3.27 -3.72
N SER A 96 0.96 2.19 -3.76
CA SER A 96 1.28 0.92 -3.09
C SER A 96 2.66 0.38 -3.52
N GLY A 97 2.92 0.33 -4.83
CA GLY A 97 4.22 -0.09 -5.36
C GLY A 97 5.38 0.76 -4.84
N ILE A 98 5.24 2.09 -4.90
CA ILE A 98 6.27 3.02 -4.40
C ILE A 98 6.48 2.85 -2.90
N LEU A 99 5.41 2.69 -2.10
CA LEU A 99 5.53 2.47 -0.66
C LEU A 99 6.27 1.16 -0.34
N ARG A 100 6.04 0.10 -1.11
CA ARG A 100 6.79 -1.17 -0.97
C ARG A 100 8.26 -0.97 -1.31
N ASP A 101 8.59 -0.31 -2.42
CA ASP A 101 9.98 -0.03 -2.80
C ASP A 101 10.70 0.82 -1.74
N LYS A 102 10.02 1.84 -1.22
CA LYS A 102 10.51 2.69 -0.11
C LYS A 102 10.69 1.90 1.19
N THR A 103 9.81 0.95 1.48
CA THR A 103 9.93 0.08 2.66
C THR A 103 11.09 -0.89 2.49
N LEU A 104 11.29 -1.44 1.30
CA LEU A 104 12.44 -2.29 0.96
C LEU A 104 13.75 -1.52 1.11
N ASP A 105 13.75 -0.27 0.66
CA ASP A 105 14.87 0.62 0.78
C ASP A 105 15.22 0.93 2.25
N TRP A 106 14.21 1.25 3.05
CA TRP A 106 14.32 1.38 4.49
C TRP A 106 14.88 0.10 5.14
N TYR A 107 14.35 -1.08 4.78
CA TYR A 107 14.78 -2.35 5.36
C TYR A 107 16.27 -2.64 5.12
N ARG A 108 16.78 -2.27 3.93
CA ARG A 108 18.15 -2.57 3.48
C ARG A 108 19.16 -1.50 3.88
N ARG A 109 18.85 -0.22 3.66
CA ARG A 109 19.83 0.88 3.79
C ARG A 109 19.80 1.57 5.15
N SER A 110 18.64 1.70 5.79
CA SER A 110 18.50 2.49 7.01
C SER A 110 19.35 2.03 8.21
N PRO A 111 19.66 0.73 8.43
CA PRO A 111 20.54 0.33 9.52
C PRO A 111 22.00 0.78 9.34
N THR A 112 22.45 0.91 8.08
CA THR A 112 23.85 1.19 7.73
C THR A 112 24.09 2.66 7.41
N ASP A 113 23.06 3.38 7.01
CA ASP A 113 23.13 4.78 6.63
C ASP A 113 23.05 5.69 7.87
N ARG A 114 24.21 6.23 8.28
CA ARG A 114 24.32 7.16 9.41
C ARG A 114 23.63 8.49 9.16
N THR A 115 23.33 8.83 7.91
CA THR A 115 22.70 10.08 7.49
C THR A 115 21.21 9.90 7.19
N TRP A 116 20.64 8.72 7.48
CA TRP A 116 19.26 8.38 7.16
C TRP A 116 18.27 9.43 7.67
N THR A 117 18.34 9.74 8.97
CA THR A 117 17.41 10.67 9.65
C THR A 117 17.54 12.11 9.17
N ASP A 118 18.67 12.47 8.57
CA ASP A 118 18.93 13.85 8.12
C ASP A 118 18.55 14.03 6.65
N THR A 119 18.80 13.01 5.82
CA THR A 119 18.68 13.11 4.37
C THR A 119 17.35 12.56 3.84
N VAL A 120 16.90 11.43 4.36
CA VAL A 120 15.72 10.72 3.82
C VAL A 120 14.42 11.50 4.05
N PRO A 121 14.18 12.12 5.22
CA PRO A 121 13.00 12.97 5.39
C PRO A 121 12.93 14.13 4.40
N LEU A 122 14.06 14.70 3.99
CA LEU A 122 14.10 15.77 2.97
C LEU A 122 13.80 15.22 1.57
N ARG A 123 14.26 14.00 1.27
CA ARG A 123 14.07 13.34 -0.03
C ARG A 123 12.65 12.80 -0.22
N TRP A 124 12.02 12.31 0.84
CA TRP A 124 10.70 11.67 0.80
C TRP A 124 9.56 12.58 1.26
N GLY A 125 9.87 13.64 2.01
CA GLY A 125 8.91 14.61 2.49
C GLY A 125 8.21 15.35 1.35
N GLY A 126 6.89 15.39 1.37
CA GLY A 126 6.11 16.13 0.38
C GLY A 126 5.81 15.34 -0.90
N MET A 127 6.15 14.05 -0.97
CA MET A 127 5.97 13.23 -2.18
C MET A 127 4.50 13.01 -2.51
N PHE A 128 3.72 12.50 -1.56
CA PHE A 128 2.29 12.19 -1.72
C PHE A 128 1.39 13.28 -1.16
N HIS A 129 1.76 13.86 -0.02
CA HIS A 129 1.00 14.91 0.68
C HIS A 129 1.94 15.86 1.42
N GLU A 130 1.42 16.95 2.01
CA GLU A 130 2.27 17.82 2.84
C GLU A 130 2.91 17.05 4.00
N SER A 131 4.18 17.33 4.25
CA SER A 131 5.00 16.68 5.28
C SER A 131 5.85 17.70 6.01
N ARG A 132 6.03 17.50 7.32
CA ARG A 132 6.93 18.32 8.14
C ARG A 132 8.28 17.61 8.22
N VAL A 133 9.26 18.15 7.50
CA VAL A 133 10.63 17.64 7.49
C VAL A 133 11.42 18.17 8.70
N PRO A 134 12.55 17.55 9.08
CA PRO A 134 13.44 18.05 10.13
C PRO A 134 13.76 19.53 9.96
N GLY A 135 13.82 20.26 11.08
CA GLY A 135 13.94 21.73 11.09
C GLY A 135 12.61 22.48 10.94
N GLY A 136 11.47 21.78 10.95
CA GLY A 136 10.13 22.39 10.99
C GLY A 136 9.65 22.95 9.65
N ARG A 137 10.42 22.77 8.57
CA ARG A 137 10.03 23.20 7.22
C ARG A 137 8.87 22.33 6.73
N LEU A 138 7.83 22.98 6.21
CA LEU A 138 6.72 22.29 5.56
C LEU A 138 7.09 22.02 4.10
N SER A 139 7.22 20.75 3.73
CA SER A 139 7.31 20.32 2.34
C SER A 139 5.91 20.14 1.79
N ARG A 140 5.50 20.98 0.84
CA ARG A 140 4.20 20.85 0.16
C ARG A 140 4.22 19.64 -0.78
N LYS A 141 3.03 19.06 -1.01
CA LYS A 141 2.81 17.99 -2.00
C LYS A 141 3.50 18.30 -3.34
N LEU A 142 4.18 17.31 -3.93
CA LEU A 142 4.98 17.47 -5.14
C LEU A 142 4.19 18.05 -6.32
N SER A 143 3.00 17.53 -6.60
CA SER A 143 2.15 18.05 -7.68
C SER A 143 1.72 19.51 -7.46
N VAL A 144 1.58 19.94 -6.20
CA VAL A 144 1.32 21.34 -5.83
C VAL A 144 2.57 22.20 -6.03
N ARG A 145 3.76 21.70 -5.68
CA ARG A 145 5.03 22.40 -5.93
C ARG A 145 5.29 22.61 -7.42
N LEU A 146 5.08 21.60 -8.25
CA LEU A 146 5.21 21.70 -9.71
C LEU A 146 4.19 22.68 -10.31
N THR A 147 2.94 22.65 -9.85
CA THR A 147 1.92 23.62 -10.28
C THR A 147 2.33 25.05 -9.88
N GLY A 148 2.88 25.22 -8.67
CA GLY A 148 3.41 26.51 -8.21
C GLY A 148 4.59 27.00 -9.04
N LEU A 149 5.52 26.10 -9.40
CA LEU A 149 6.64 26.39 -10.28
C LEU A 149 6.19 26.89 -11.66
N ILE A 150 5.22 26.22 -12.28
CA ILE A 150 4.63 26.64 -13.56
C ILE A 150 4.10 28.07 -13.44
N ASN A 151 3.24 28.34 -12.46
CA ASN A 151 2.63 29.66 -12.28
C ASN A 151 3.70 30.75 -12.06
N GLN A 152 4.69 30.50 -11.21
CA GLN A 152 5.75 31.45 -10.91
C GLN A 152 6.66 31.71 -12.11
N ALA A 153 6.98 30.68 -12.90
CA ALA A 153 7.77 30.83 -14.12
C ALA A 153 7.01 31.61 -15.21
N VAL A 154 5.70 31.37 -15.33
CA VAL A 154 4.81 32.13 -16.23
C VAL A 154 4.75 33.60 -15.86
N GLU A 155 4.53 33.90 -14.58
CA GLU A 155 4.52 35.26 -14.05
C GLU A 155 5.87 35.96 -14.30
N ALA A 156 6.98 35.29 -13.98
CA ALA A 156 8.33 35.82 -14.17
C ALA A 156 8.69 36.06 -15.65
N SER A 157 8.14 35.27 -16.57
CA SER A 157 8.37 35.43 -18.02
C SER A 157 7.59 36.60 -18.63
N GLY A 158 6.60 37.15 -17.91
CA GLY A 158 5.68 38.19 -18.41
C GLY A 158 4.65 37.66 -19.43
N ALA A 159 4.49 36.33 -19.55
CA ALA A 159 3.65 35.67 -20.56
C ALA A 159 2.20 35.45 -20.12
N VAL A 160 1.71 36.18 -19.11
CA VAL A 160 0.35 36.02 -18.54
C VAL A 160 -0.75 36.15 -19.62
N ALA A 161 -0.49 36.88 -20.71
CA ALA A 161 -1.42 37.04 -21.82
C ALA A 161 -1.39 35.90 -22.86
N PHE A 162 -0.30 35.14 -23.00
CA PHE A 162 -0.14 34.16 -24.09
C PHE A 162 -0.67 32.76 -23.73
N LEU A 163 -0.60 32.37 -22.45
CA LEU A 163 -1.09 31.05 -21.99
C LEU A 163 -2.61 30.97 -21.81
N ARG A 164 -3.31 32.11 -21.74
CA ARG A 164 -4.79 32.12 -21.72
C ARG A 164 -5.40 31.94 -23.12
N ALA A 165 -4.62 32.08 -24.20
CA ALA A 165 -5.13 32.14 -25.57
C ALA A 165 -4.62 31.04 -26.54
N GLY A 166 -3.60 30.23 -26.23
CA GLY A 166 -3.01 29.41 -27.31
C GLY A 166 -2.19 28.16 -26.99
N PHE A 167 -2.19 27.62 -25.76
CA PHE A 167 -1.39 26.41 -25.45
C PHE A 167 -2.13 25.28 -24.73
N SER A 168 -3.47 25.31 -24.75
CA SER A 168 -4.31 24.14 -24.41
C SER A 168 -4.30 23.04 -25.51
N GLY A 169 -3.49 23.21 -26.55
CA GLY A 169 -3.52 22.43 -27.78
C GLY A 169 -2.73 21.12 -27.77
N ILE A 170 -1.78 20.90 -26.86
CA ILE A 170 -0.90 19.72 -26.91
C ILE A 170 -1.50 18.50 -26.16
N PHE A 171 -2.51 18.69 -25.31
CA PHE A 171 -3.16 17.58 -24.58
C PHE A 171 -4.68 17.49 -24.73
N ARG A 172 -5.23 17.97 -25.85
CA ARG A 172 -6.67 17.80 -26.18
C ARG A 172 -7.06 16.33 -26.50
N GLY A 173 -6.11 15.39 -26.47
CA GLY A 173 -6.37 13.95 -26.46
C GLY A 173 -6.56 13.32 -25.08
N SER A 174 -6.21 14.02 -23.99
CA SER A 174 -6.19 13.44 -22.63
C SER A 174 -7.49 13.59 -21.85
N ALA A 175 -8.51 14.26 -22.39
CA ALA A 175 -9.81 14.37 -21.72
C ALA A 175 -10.47 12.99 -21.51
N MET A 176 -10.15 12.00 -22.35
CA MET A 176 -10.56 10.61 -22.13
C MET A 176 -9.77 9.93 -20.99
N MET A 177 -8.47 10.20 -20.84
CA MET A 177 -7.65 9.66 -19.74
C MET A 177 -7.95 10.34 -18.40
N ALA A 178 -8.15 11.66 -18.38
CA ALA A 178 -8.57 12.40 -17.19
C ALA A 178 -9.97 11.97 -16.73
N LYS A 179 -10.90 11.68 -17.66
CA LYS A 179 -12.19 11.05 -17.32
C LYS A 179 -12.03 9.60 -16.85
N MET A 180 -11.09 8.82 -17.38
CA MET A 180 -10.87 7.44 -16.95
C MET A 180 -10.26 7.35 -15.54
N VAL A 181 -9.47 8.36 -15.13
CA VAL A 181 -8.94 8.49 -13.76
C VAL A 181 -9.96 9.17 -12.81
N GLN A 182 -10.83 10.07 -13.32
CA GLN A 182 -11.87 10.71 -12.50
C GLN A 182 -13.12 9.85 -12.25
N PHE A 183 -13.31 8.72 -12.95
CA PHE A 183 -14.55 7.94 -12.84
C PHE A 183 -14.56 6.83 -11.79
N SER A 184 -13.51 6.60 -10.99
CA SER A 184 -13.49 5.45 -10.08
C SER A 184 -13.46 5.72 -8.57
N LEU A 185 -13.12 6.90 -8.03
CA LEU A 185 -13.22 7.14 -6.58
C LEU A 185 -13.60 8.59 -6.24
N GLY A 186 -14.68 8.74 -5.45
CA GLY A 186 -15.23 10.03 -5.03
C GLY A 186 -14.19 10.99 -4.44
N SER A 187 -14.40 12.29 -4.67
CA SER A 187 -13.48 13.43 -4.47
C SER A 187 -12.77 13.56 -3.11
N LYS A 188 -13.12 12.76 -2.10
CA LYS A 188 -12.47 12.70 -0.79
C LYS A 188 -11.42 11.57 -0.66
N ARG A 189 -11.62 10.43 -1.33
CA ARG A 189 -10.78 9.23 -1.13
C ARG A 189 -9.34 9.37 -1.66
N PRO A 190 -9.07 9.95 -2.85
CA PRO A 190 -7.71 10.15 -3.33
C PRO A 190 -6.85 11.00 -2.37
N ARG A 191 -7.46 11.95 -1.65
CA ARG A 191 -6.77 12.78 -0.66
C ARG A 191 -6.39 12.01 0.59
N LEU A 192 -7.25 11.11 1.07
CA LEU A 192 -6.98 10.28 2.24
C LEU A 192 -5.84 9.30 1.97
N THR A 193 -5.85 8.63 0.80
CA THR A 193 -4.77 7.74 0.36
C THR A 193 -3.41 8.43 0.38
N GLN A 194 -3.33 9.65 -0.15
CA GLN A 194 -2.11 10.45 -0.16
C GLN A 194 -1.63 10.82 1.24
N GLN A 195 -2.55 11.19 2.14
CA GLN A 195 -2.22 11.54 3.53
C GLN A 195 -1.70 10.33 4.31
N VAL A 196 -2.38 9.18 4.17
CA VAL A 196 -1.96 7.90 4.77
C VAL A 196 -0.59 7.48 4.23
N ALA A 197 -0.39 7.52 2.91
CA ALA A 197 0.87 7.19 2.28
C ALA A 197 2.01 8.10 2.75
N GLN A 198 1.79 9.41 2.84
CA GLN A 198 2.80 10.35 3.34
C GLN A 198 3.11 10.11 4.82
N ALA A 199 2.10 9.89 5.66
CA ALA A 199 2.30 9.64 7.09
C ALA A 199 3.14 8.38 7.33
N TYR A 200 2.84 7.29 6.61
CA TYR A 200 3.63 6.06 6.63
C TYR A 200 5.07 6.31 6.17
N LEU A 201 5.26 7.04 5.06
CA LEU A 201 6.58 7.34 4.53
C LEU A 201 7.42 8.22 5.48
N ASP A 202 6.79 9.18 6.14
CA ASP A 202 7.42 10.05 7.13
C ASP A 202 7.89 9.25 8.36
N ASP A 203 7.12 8.25 8.81
CA ASP A 203 7.50 7.36 9.91
C ASP A 203 8.76 6.56 9.53
N LEU A 204 8.81 5.95 8.34
CA LEU A 204 10.00 5.25 7.82
C LEU A 204 11.22 6.16 7.68
N ALA A 205 11.03 7.36 7.15
CA ALA A 205 12.12 8.32 6.93
C ALA A 205 12.72 8.81 8.26
N SER A 206 11.88 8.97 9.28
CA SER A 206 12.29 9.52 10.58
C SER A 206 13.02 8.52 11.49
N SER A 207 12.83 7.22 11.26
CA SER A 207 13.27 6.18 12.18
C SER A 207 13.98 5.05 11.44
N PRO A 208 15.33 4.96 11.52
CA PRO A 208 16.06 3.86 10.90
C PRO A 208 15.71 2.54 11.57
N ARG A 209 15.77 1.46 10.79
CA ARG A 209 15.49 0.11 11.28
C ARG A 209 16.53 -0.30 12.34
N ASN A 210 16.03 -0.84 13.44
CA ASN A 210 16.84 -1.31 14.56
C ASN A 210 16.63 -2.83 14.77
N GLY A 211 17.31 -3.63 13.94
CA GLY A 211 17.17 -5.09 13.93
C GLY A 211 15.72 -5.52 13.65
N ASP A 212 15.21 -6.46 14.44
CA ASP A 212 13.86 -7.01 14.31
C ASP A 212 12.85 -6.30 15.24
N ARG A 213 13.22 -5.16 15.84
CA ARG A 213 12.32 -4.41 16.72
C ARG A 213 11.15 -3.83 15.91
N PRO A 214 9.91 -3.89 16.43
CA PRO A 214 8.80 -3.16 15.84
C PRO A 214 9.12 -1.67 15.68
N LEU A 215 8.74 -1.10 14.55
CA LEU A 215 8.77 0.34 14.33
C LEU A 215 7.37 0.91 14.58
N PRO A 216 7.17 1.74 15.62
CA PRO A 216 5.92 2.43 15.83
C PRO A 216 5.68 3.45 14.71
N LEU A 217 4.53 3.35 14.02
CA LEU A 217 4.10 4.30 13.00
C LEU A 217 3.33 5.44 13.69
N ALA A 218 4.08 6.28 14.40
CA ALA A 218 3.55 7.29 15.30
C ALA A 218 2.73 8.36 14.55
N ARG A 219 3.21 8.84 13.40
CA ARG A 219 2.50 9.84 12.59
C ARG A 219 1.24 9.27 11.99
N LEU A 220 1.29 8.02 11.52
CA LEU A 220 0.11 7.31 11.02
C LEU A 220 -0.93 7.11 12.13
N SER A 221 -0.49 6.74 13.34
CA SER A 221 -1.36 6.58 14.51
C SER A 221 -1.98 7.92 14.95
N ASP A 222 -1.20 9.00 15.00
CA ASP A 222 -1.71 10.36 15.24
C ASP A 222 -2.72 10.81 14.19
N PHE A 223 -2.45 10.49 12.93
CA PHE A 223 -3.35 10.80 11.82
C PHE A 223 -4.68 10.03 11.95
N ALA A 224 -4.62 8.76 12.31
CA ALA A 224 -5.79 7.91 12.56
C ALA A 224 -6.62 8.38 13.77
N ARG A 225 -5.99 8.89 14.83
CA ARG A 225 -6.69 9.52 15.96
C ARG A 225 -7.51 10.73 15.53
N ARG A 226 -6.97 11.57 14.63
CA ARG A 226 -7.60 12.83 14.21
C ARG A 226 -8.66 12.65 13.12
N ASN A 227 -8.48 11.69 12.22
CA ASN A 227 -9.31 11.54 11.02
C ASN A 227 -10.20 10.30 11.04
N GLY A 228 -10.07 9.44 12.05
CA GLY A 228 -10.86 8.22 12.20
C GLY A 228 -10.04 6.97 11.88
N SER A 229 -9.89 6.10 12.87
CA SER A 229 -9.05 4.90 12.74
C SER A 229 -9.59 3.88 11.73
N SER A 230 -10.92 3.77 11.61
CA SER A 230 -11.55 2.88 10.62
C SER A 230 -11.24 3.31 9.19
N GLU A 231 -11.28 4.61 8.90
CA GLU A 231 -11.00 5.11 7.54
C GLU A 231 -9.53 4.87 7.17
N VAL A 232 -8.61 5.17 8.09
CA VAL A 232 -7.18 4.91 7.88
C VAL A 232 -6.88 3.42 7.71
N SER A 233 -7.48 2.56 8.53
CA SER A 233 -7.30 1.10 8.40
C SER A 233 -7.83 0.57 7.06
N MET A 234 -8.99 1.06 6.60
CA MET A 234 -9.52 0.72 5.29
C MET A 234 -8.61 1.18 4.15
N THR A 235 -8.10 2.42 4.22
CA THR A 235 -7.16 2.94 3.22
C THR A 235 -5.84 2.17 3.20
N LEU A 236 -5.30 1.76 4.36
CA LEU A 236 -4.12 0.91 4.42
C LEU A 236 -4.39 -0.47 3.83
N ALA A 237 -5.59 -1.04 4.02
CA ALA A 237 -5.99 -2.31 3.40
C ALA A 237 -6.22 -2.20 1.88
N GLU A 238 -6.43 -1.00 1.34
CA GLU A 238 -6.41 -0.75 -0.11
C GLU A 238 -4.98 -0.64 -0.65
N LEU A 239 -4.04 -0.13 0.16
CA LEU A 239 -2.63 0.04 -0.21
C LEU A 239 -1.78 -1.22 -0.01
N PHE A 240 -2.12 -2.08 0.95
CA PHE A 240 -1.34 -3.25 1.33
C PHE A 240 -2.21 -4.50 1.41
N THR A 241 -1.58 -5.67 1.31
CA THR A 241 -2.31 -6.93 1.29
C THR A 241 -2.77 -7.28 2.70
N ALA A 242 -4.08 -7.39 2.94
CA ALA A 242 -4.59 -7.74 4.27
C ALA A 242 -4.39 -9.23 4.59
N GLU A 243 -3.59 -9.51 5.63
CA GLU A 243 -3.46 -10.82 6.30
C GLU A 243 -4.42 -10.85 7.51
N GLY A 244 -5.71 -10.72 7.24
CA GLY A 244 -6.76 -10.65 8.26
C GLY A 244 -7.15 -9.23 8.67
N THR A 245 -7.70 -9.07 9.87
CA THR A 245 -8.28 -7.79 10.34
C THR A 245 -7.28 -6.84 11.00
N THR A 246 -6.14 -7.36 11.45
CA THR A 246 -5.16 -6.62 12.26
C THR A 246 -3.76 -6.60 11.65
N LEU A 247 -3.55 -7.24 10.50
CA LEU A 247 -2.23 -7.36 9.89
C LEU A 247 -2.30 -7.07 8.40
N LEU A 248 -1.42 -6.19 7.91
CA LEU A 248 -1.32 -5.83 6.50
C LEU A 248 0.11 -6.05 6.00
N THR A 249 0.30 -6.98 5.07
CA THR A 249 1.61 -7.31 4.50
C THR A 249 2.09 -6.21 3.59
N VAL A 250 3.27 -5.67 3.91
CA VAL A 250 3.97 -4.68 3.11
C VAL A 250 5.00 -5.35 2.22
N LEU A 251 5.93 -6.11 2.83
CA LEU A 251 6.95 -6.87 2.10
C LEU A 251 6.77 -8.36 2.37
N ASP A 252 6.67 -9.14 1.30
CA ASP A 252 6.60 -10.59 1.36
C ASP A 252 7.94 -11.20 0.89
N PRO A 253 8.56 -12.10 1.67
CA PRO A 253 9.82 -12.76 1.30
C PRO A 253 9.77 -13.50 -0.04
N ARG A 254 8.58 -13.94 -0.48
CA ARG A 254 8.38 -14.61 -1.77
C ARG A 254 8.77 -13.72 -2.96
N PHE A 255 8.56 -12.40 -2.84
CA PHE A 255 8.91 -11.43 -3.89
C PHE A 255 10.22 -10.69 -3.60
N HIS A 256 10.74 -10.79 -2.38
CA HIS A 256 11.98 -10.14 -1.97
C HIS A 256 12.90 -11.14 -1.24
N PRO A 257 13.66 -11.97 -1.98
CA PRO A 257 14.60 -12.91 -1.39
C PRO A 257 15.60 -12.20 -0.46
N GLY A 258 15.83 -12.78 0.72
CA GLY A 258 16.73 -12.21 1.74
C GLY A 258 16.10 -11.12 2.62
N VAL A 259 14.81 -10.85 2.48
CA VAL A 259 14.05 -9.91 3.33
C VAL A 259 13.05 -10.71 4.15
N SER A 260 12.99 -10.46 5.46
CA SER A 260 11.95 -11.04 6.31
C SER A 260 10.60 -10.40 6.02
N SER A 261 9.52 -11.13 6.28
CA SER A 261 8.16 -10.59 6.08
C SER A 261 8.00 -9.33 6.92
N LEU A 262 7.48 -8.26 6.33
CA LEU A 262 7.13 -7.03 7.03
C LEU A 262 5.65 -6.79 6.90
N SER A 263 4.98 -6.58 8.03
CA SER A 263 3.56 -6.31 8.08
C SER A 263 3.25 -5.16 9.02
N ILE A 264 2.24 -4.35 8.68
CA ILE A 264 1.66 -3.36 9.57
C ILE A 264 0.69 -4.08 10.49
N ARG A 265 0.99 -4.11 11.78
CA ARG A 265 0.10 -4.57 12.83
C ARG A 265 -0.77 -3.41 13.31
N ILE A 266 -2.07 -3.58 13.22
CA ILE A 266 -3.10 -2.66 13.69
C ILE A 266 -3.54 -3.13 15.08
N VAL A 267 -3.25 -2.33 16.09
CA VAL A 267 -3.75 -2.53 17.45
C VAL A 267 -4.99 -1.67 17.61
N SER A 268 -6.15 -2.32 17.66
CA SER A 268 -7.42 -1.63 17.83
C SER A 268 -7.46 -0.88 19.17
N ALA A 269 -8.02 0.33 19.15
CA ALA A 269 -8.22 1.13 20.35
C ALA A 269 -9.10 0.36 21.36
N ARG A 270 -8.73 0.37 22.65
CA ARG A 270 -9.59 -0.19 23.70
C ARG A 270 -10.74 0.76 24.04
N ASN A 271 -10.54 2.08 23.85
CA ASN A 271 -11.51 3.15 24.08
C ASN A 271 -11.49 4.15 22.90
N GLN A 272 -12.58 4.92 22.72
CA GLN A 272 -12.68 5.94 21.65
C GLN A 272 -11.60 7.03 21.72
N GLU A 273 -11.04 7.30 22.90
CA GLU A 273 -10.03 8.35 23.11
C GLU A 273 -8.59 7.93 22.72
N GLU A 274 -8.26 6.64 22.73
CA GLU A 274 -6.88 6.16 22.48
C GLU A 274 -6.53 6.08 20.97
N GLY A 275 -7.53 5.85 20.11
CA GLY A 275 -7.35 5.59 18.67
C GLY A 275 -6.54 4.31 18.38
N ALA A 276 -6.64 3.78 17.16
CA ALA A 276 -5.83 2.62 16.79
C ALA A 276 -4.35 3.01 16.68
N THR A 277 -3.46 2.12 17.10
CA THR A 277 -2.02 2.26 16.89
C THR A 277 -1.54 1.31 15.81
N TYR A 278 -0.52 1.73 15.07
CA TYR A 278 0.02 0.99 13.94
C TYR A 278 1.52 0.78 14.18
N ASP A 279 1.97 -0.47 14.08
CA ASP A 279 3.38 -0.83 14.16
C ASP A 279 3.80 -1.58 12.89
N LEU A 280 4.96 -1.27 12.34
CA LEU A 280 5.59 -2.11 11.34
C LEU A 280 6.40 -3.20 12.04
N VAL A 281 6.01 -4.46 11.84
CA VAL A 281 6.59 -5.64 12.48
C VAL A 281 7.19 -6.61 11.49
N GLN A 282 8.21 -7.35 11.93
CA GLN A 282 8.86 -8.38 11.15
C GLN A 282 8.29 -9.76 11.51
N GLY A 283 7.76 -10.49 10.52
CA GLY A 283 7.22 -11.83 10.67
C GLY A 283 8.31 -12.81 11.14
N GLY A 284 8.10 -13.41 12.31
CA GLY A 284 9.05 -14.31 12.97
C GLY A 284 9.50 -13.85 14.37
N ALA A 285 9.34 -12.57 14.71
CA ALA A 285 9.60 -12.08 16.06
C ALA A 285 8.39 -12.34 16.97
N ARG A 286 8.40 -13.47 17.69
CA ARG A 286 7.71 -13.52 19.00
C ARG A 286 8.18 -12.29 19.78
N ALA A 287 7.23 -11.47 20.24
CA ALA A 287 7.51 -10.33 21.09
C ALA A 287 8.13 -10.82 22.42
N SER A 288 9.44 -11.03 22.42
CA SER A 288 10.23 -11.23 23.62
C SER A 288 10.47 -9.87 24.25
N GLY A 289 9.76 -9.58 25.33
CA GLY A 289 10.11 -8.47 26.22
C GLY A 289 8.96 -7.84 26.99
N SER A 290 8.39 -8.56 27.97
CA SER A 290 8.19 -8.00 29.30
C SER A 290 8.00 -9.15 30.32
N PRO A 291 8.93 -9.34 31.28
CA PRO A 291 8.70 -10.24 32.40
C PRO A 291 7.88 -9.53 33.49
N ALA A 292 7.18 -10.31 34.30
CA ALA A 292 6.39 -9.93 35.47
C ALA A 292 4.95 -9.44 35.22
N ALA A 293 4.04 -10.40 35.12
CA ALA A 293 2.98 -10.58 36.11
C ALA A 293 2.34 -11.96 35.90
N GLU A 294 2.72 -12.92 36.74
CA GLU A 294 1.91 -14.12 36.94
C GLU A 294 0.54 -13.68 37.45
N GLY A 295 -0.48 -13.94 36.62
CA GLY A 295 -1.88 -13.75 36.94
C GLY A 295 -2.67 -14.56 35.93
N ALA A 296 -3.08 -15.75 36.34
CA ALA A 296 -3.82 -16.73 35.55
C ALA A 296 -4.90 -16.09 34.65
N ALA A 297 -4.69 -16.15 33.33
CA ALA A 297 -5.74 -15.98 32.34
C ALA A 297 -5.44 -16.96 31.21
N MET A 298 -6.33 -17.92 31.02
CA MET A 298 -6.27 -18.93 29.96
C MET A 298 -5.92 -18.27 28.62
N ASP A 299 -4.85 -18.76 28.02
CA ASP A 299 -4.47 -18.55 26.62
C ASP A 299 -5.71 -18.65 25.72
N SER A 300 -6.22 -17.50 25.30
CA SER A 300 -7.22 -17.41 24.25
C SER A 300 -6.47 -17.22 22.94
N GLY A 301 -5.83 -18.30 22.47
CA GLY A 301 -4.96 -18.32 21.30
C GLY A 301 -5.64 -17.77 20.04
N SER A 302 -5.22 -16.58 19.60
CA SER A 302 -5.60 -15.96 18.33
C SER A 302 -4.80 -16.52 17.15
N SER A 303 -4.81 -17.83 16.98
CA SER A 303 -4.39 -18.46 15.73
C SER A 303 -5.62 -18.63 14.84
N PHE A 304 -5.61 -18.02 13.66
CA PHE A 304 -6.68 -18.14 12.66
C PHE A 304 -6.97 -19.63 12.43
N PRO A 305 -8.26 -20.06 12.43
CA PRO A 305 -8.59 -21.48 12.28
C PRO A 305 -8.10 -22.08 10.94
N TRP A 306 -7.84 -21.22 9.96
CA TRP A 306 -7.32 -21.56 8.63
C TRP A 306 -5.80 -21.78 8.57
N GLU A 307 -5.09 -21.48 9.66
CA GLU A 307 -3.63 -21.58 9.77
C GLU A 307 -3.21 -22.58 10.84
N ARG A 308 -4.18 -23.21 11.52
CA ARG A 308 -3.92 -24.26 12.50
C ARG A 308 -3.66 -25.58 11.80
N GLU A 309 -2.42 -26.03 11.85
CA GLU A 309 -2.04 -27.40 11.51
C GLU A 309 -2.69 -28.39 12.50
N GLY A 310 -3.23 -29.50 11.99
CA GLY A 310 -3.86 -30.53 12.82
C GLY A 310 -5.24 -30.18 13.40
N MET A 311 -5.94 -29.17 12.85
CA MET A 311 -7.31 -28.81 13.24
C MET A 311 -8.27 -29.98 12.99
N THR A 312 -8.88 -30.54 14.04
CA THR A 312 -9.79 -31.70 13.93
C THR A 312 -11.25 -31.30 13.75
N SER A 313 -12.10 -32.24 13.31
CA SER A 313 -13.56 -32.02 13.23
C SER A 313 -14.17 -31.63 14.58
N LYS A 314 -13.64 -32.17 15.70
CA LYS A 314 -14.09 -31.80 17.05
C LYS A 314 -13.77 -30.34 17.38
N ASP A 315 -12.58 -29.88 16.98
CA ASP A 315 -12.16 -28.48 17.19
C ASP A 315 -13.04 -27.51 16.39
N TRP A 316 -13.41 -27.89 15.16
CA TRP A 316 -14.35 -27.13 14.35
C TRP A 316 -15.74 -27.05 14.99
N VAL A 317 -16.27 -28.15 15.53
CA VAL A 317 -17.57 -28.14 16.22
C VAL A 317 -17.55 -27.21 17.44
N VAL A 318 -16.48 -27.25 18.25
CA VAL A 318 -16.32 -26.35 19.41
C VAL A 318 -16.26 -24.89 18.95
N LEU A 319 -15.45 -24.60 17.93
CA LEU A 319 -15.29 -23.25 17.39
C LEU A 319 -16.59 -22.67 16.83
N LEU A 320 -17.32 -23.44 16.00
CA LEU A 320 -18.60 -23.00 15.44
C LEU A 320 -19.65 -22.74 16.53
N ARG A 321 -19.69 -23.58 17.57
CA ARG A 321 -20.57 -23.40 18.73
C ARG A 321 -20.23 -22.13 19.50
N ASP A 322 -18.96 -21.87 19.76
CA ASP A 322 -18.52 -20.71 20.52
C ASP A 322 -18.71 -19.41 19.76
N LEU A 323 -18.53 -19.42 18.42
CA LEU A 323 -18.91 -18.30 17.56
C LEU A 323 -20.43 -18.06 17.58
N GLY A 324 -21.23 -19.13 17.56
CA GLY A 324 -22.69 -19.04 17.64
C GLY A 324 -23.16 -18.42 18.96
N LYS A 325 -22.57 -18.83 20.09
CA LYS A 325 -22.84 -18.24 21.42
C LYS A 325 -22.49 -16.76 21.48
N ARG A 326 -21.34 -16.37 20.89
CA ARG A 326 -20.86 -14.99 20.85
C ARG A 326 -21.56 -14.12 19.79
N LYS A 327 -22.43 -14.70 18.96
CA LYS A 327 -23.07 -14.04 17.80
C LYS A 327 -22.06 -13.40 16.84
N THR A 328 -20.85 -13.96 16.77
CA THR A 328 -19.76 -13.51 15.91
C THR A 328 -19.68 -14.37 14.66
N LYS A 329 -19.25 -13.78 13.54
CA LYS A 329 -19.03 -14.52 12.31
C LYS A 329 -17.66 -15.20 12.32
N LEU A 330 -17.56 -16.34 11.65
CA LEU A 330 -16.32 -17.00 11.28
C LEU A 330 -15.65 -16.16 10.20
N ASP A 331 -14.33 -15.96 10.31
CA ASP A 331 -13.57 -15.23 9.29
C ASP A 331 -13.51 -16.04 7.98
N PRO A 332 -13.54 -15.39 6.80
CA PRO A 332 -13.43 -16.09 5.53
C PRO A 332 -12.06 -16.79 5.41
N PRO A 333 -11.99 -17.94 4.72
CA PRO A 333 -10.71 -18.56 4.42
C PRO A 333 -9.90 -17.67 3.46
N PRO A 334 -8.55 -17.78 3.47
CA PRO A 334 -7.69 -17.01 2.58
C PRO A 334 -8.07 -17.17 1.11
N ARG A 335 -7.96 -16.07 0.34
CA ARG A 335 -8.38 -16.05 -1.08
C ARG A 335 -7.48 -16.90 -1.98
N ASP A 336 -6.22 -17.04 -1.62
CA ASP A 336 -5.25 -17.85 -2.36
C ASP A 336 -5.35 -19.32 -1.95
N ASN A 337 -5.86 -20.13 -2.88
CA ASN A 337 -6.00 -21.59 -2.76
C ASN A 337 -6.65 -22.07 -1.43
N PRO A 338 -7.88 -21.64 -1.11
CA PRO A 338 -8.57 -22.09 0.10
C PRO A 338 -8.79 -23.61 0.11
N ARG A 339 -9.03 -24.21 -1.07
CA ARG A 339 -9.46 -25.60 -1.21
C ARG A 339 -8.35 -26.63 -0.95
N GLY A 340 -7.08 -26.24 -1.13
CA GLY A 340 -5.93 -27.10 -0.84
C GLY A 340 -5.46 -27.10 0.62
N ARG A 341 -6.08 -26.30 1.51
CA ARG A 341 -5.68 -26.23 2.93
C ARG A 341 -6.31 -27.35 3.75
N GLU A 342 -5.53 -27.98 4.62
CA GLU A 342 -5.97 -29.07 5.50
C GLU A 342 -7.17 -28.67 6.37
N SER A 343 -7.09 -27.54 7.08
CA SER A 343 -8.17 -27.07 7.95
C SER A 343 -9.49 -26.83 7.19
N TYR A 344 -9.40 -26.40 5.93
CA TYR A 344 -10.56 -26.20 5.06
C TYR A 344 -11.15 -27.54 4.61
N LEU A 345 -10.29 -28.51 4.27
CA LEU A 345 -10.71 -29.87 3.93
C LEU A 345 -11.43 -30.54 5.11
N VAL A 346 -10.90 -30.41 6.33
CA VAL A 346 -11.53 -30.95 7.55
C VAL A 346 -12.89 -30.31 7.81
N LEU A 347 -13.02 -28.99 7.65
CA LEU A 347 -14.32 -28.32 7.76
C LEU A 347 -15.30 -28.82 6.69
N ARG A 348 -14.84 -28.95 5.45
CA ARG A 348 -15.66 -29.42 4.33
C ARG A 348 -16.18 -30.84 4.58
N GLU A 349 -15.31 -31.72 5.03
CA GLU A 349 -15.64 -33.09 5.40
C GLU A 349 -16.69 -33.13 6.53
N LEU A 350 -16.51 -32.32 7.57
CA LEU A 350 -17.49 -32.16 8.64
C LEU A 350 -18.85 -31.66 8.11
N LEU A 351 -18.86 -30.73 7.16
CA LEU A 351 -20.08 -30.21 6.55
C LEU A 351 -20.78 -31.25 5.68
N LEU A 352 -20.07 -32.16 5.02
CA LEU A 352 -20.66 -33.28 4.29
C LEU A 352 -21.29 -34.30 5.27
N ALA A 353 -20.57 -34.64 6.33
CA ALA A 353 -20.96 -35.67 7.29
C ALA A 353 -22.13 -35.25 8.21
N GLU A 354 -22.10 -34.04 8.79
CA GLU A 354 -22.98 -33.71 9.92
C GLU A 354 -23.99 -32.58 9.63
N ALA A 355 -25.28 -32.89 9.73
CA ALA A 355 -26.36 -31.90 9.58
C ALA A 355 -26.32 -30.79 10.65
N ALA A 356 -25.95 -31.14 11.89
CA ALA A 356 -25.83 -30.19 12.98
C ALA A 356 -24.69 -29.18 12.75
N ALA A 357 -23.56 -29.65 12.20
CA ALA A 357 -22.43 -28.81 11.83
C ALA A 357 -22.80 -27.84 10.69
N ARG A 358 -23.53 -28.31 9.67
CA ARG A 358 -24.05 -27.44 8.59
C ARG A 358 -24.92 -26.31 9.14
N LYS A 359 -25.85 -26.62 10.05
CA LYS A 359 -26.72 -25.61 10.69
C LYS A 359 -25.92 -24.60 11.52
N ALA A 360 -24.96 -25.08 12.31
CA ALA A 360 -24.09 -24.22 13.11
C ALA A 360 -23.24 -23.31 12.21
N PHE A 361 -22.63 -23.87 11.17
CA PHE A 361 -21.84 -23.16 10.19
C PHE A 361 -22.63 -22.06 9.47
N LEU A 362 -23.81 -22.36 8.91
CA LEU A 362 -24.64 -21.35 8.23
C LEU A 362 -25.03 -20.18 9.14
N THR A 363 -25.13 -20.40 10.45
CA THR A 363 -25.41 -19.34 11.42
C THR A 363 -24.24 -18.37 11.56
N VAL A 364 -23.00 -18.90 11.57
CA VAL A 364 -21.78 -18.14 11.83
C VAL A 364 -20.96 -17.85 10.57
N ALA A 365 -21.35 -18.34 9.40
CA ALA A 365 -20.59 -18.17 8.17
C ALA A 365 -20.35 -16.68 7.83
N TRP A 366 -19.17 -16.41 7.25
CA TRP A 366 -18.80 -15.11 6.71
C TRP A 366 -19.75 -14.66 5.59
N LYS A 367 -19.69 -13.37 5.25
CA LYS A 367 -20.35 -12.80 4.07
C LYS A 367 -19.31 -12.49 3.00
N GLY A 368 -19.63 -12.76 1.74
CA GLY A 368 -18.76 -12.47 0.59
C GLY A 368 -17.91 -13.66 0.12
N ARG A 369 -16.89 -13.37 -0.70
CA ARG A 369 -16.04 -14.37 -1.35
C ARG A 369 -14.86 -14.82 -0.46
N PRO A 370 -14.45 -16.10 -0.52
CA PRO A 370 -15.03 -17.19 -1.33
C PRO A 370 -16.33 -17.75 -0.71
N SER A 371 -17.34 -18.05 -1.54
CA SER A 371 -18.67 -18.49 -1.08
C SER A 371 -18.92 -20.00 -1.19
N GLY A 372 -18.02 -20.77 -1.83
CA GLY A 372 -18.19 -22.21 -2.12
C GLY A 372 -18.75 -23.05 -0.95
N PRO A 373 -18.12 -23.08 0.24
CA PRO A 373 -18.61 -23.86 1.39
C PRO A 373 -19.98 -23.41 1.91
N VAL A 374 -20.28 -22.12 1.78
CA VAL A 374 -21.56 -21.54 2.18
C VAL A 374 -22.65 -22.02 1.22
N LEU A 375 -22.40 -21.94 -0.08
CA LEU A 375 -23.31 -22.42 -1.12
C LEU A 375 -23.52 -23.94 -1.02
N LEU A 376 -22.44 -24.71 -0.84
CA LEU A 376 -22.51 -26.15 -0.59
C LEU A 376 -23.37 -26.47 0.64
N SER A 377 -23.13 -25.78 1.77
CA SER A 377 -23.91 -26.01 2.99
C SER A 377 -25.39 -25.66 2.83
N GLN A 378 -25.71 -24.61 2.06
CA GLN A 378 -27.09 -24.24 1.74
C GLN A 378 -27.76 -25.32 0.88
N LEU A 379 -27.09 -25.78 -0.18
CA LEU A 379 -27.56 -26.86 -1.05
C LEU A 379 -27.82 -28.14 -0.26
N LEU A 380 -26.86 -28.61 0.54
CA LEU A 380 -26.99 -29.84 1.33
C LEU A 380 -28.02 -29.74 2.46
N SER A 381 -28.31 -28.53 2.95
CA SER A 381 -29.33 -28.32 3.99
C SER A 381 -30.75 -28.24 3.42
N LYS A 382 -30.90 -27.70 2.20
CA LYS A 382 -32.20 -27.50 1.56
C LYS A 382 -32.56 -28.62 0.57
N GLY A 383 -31.59 -29.40 0.10
CA GLY A 383 -31.74 -30.41 -0.96
C GLY A 383 -31.92 -29.82 -2.36
N HIS A 384 -32.20 -28.52 -2.46
CA HIS A 384 -32.34 -27.79 -3.71
C HIS A 384 -31.82 -26.36 -3.53
N TRP A 385 -31.11 -25.85 -4.53
CA TRP A 385 -30.56 -24.51 -4.52
C TRP A 385 -30.61 -23.89 -5.92
N VAL A 386 -30.98 -22.61 -5.98
CA VAL A 386 -31.01 -21.79 -7.19
C VAL A 386 -30.03 -20.63 -6.98
N PRO A 387 -29.11 -20.39 -7.93
CA PRO A 387 -28.21 -19.24 -7.89
C PRO A 387 -28.99 -17.92 -7.81
N GLU A 388 -28.57 -17.03 -6.92
CA GLU A 388 -29.09 -15.66 -6.88
C GLU A 388 -28.38 -14.76 -7.89
N VAL A 389 -27.11 -15.09 -8.21
CA VAL A 389 -26.27 -14.40 -9.19
C VAL A 389 -25.50 -15.45 -10.01
N ASP A 390 -25.28 -15.18 -11.29
CA ASP A 390 -24.59 -16.11 -12.20
C ASP A 390 -23.26 -16.66 -11.65
N THR A 391 -22.48 -15.81 -10.98
CA THR A 391 -21.18 -16.20 -10.42
C THR A 391 -21.27 -17.21 -9.28
N ASP A 392 -22.42 -17.34 -8.61
CA ASP A 392 -22.59 -18.31 -7.52
C ASP A 392 -22.56 -19.75 -8.05
N SER A 393 -23.06 -19.95 -9.27
CA SER A 393 -22.96 -21.23 -9.98
C SER A 393 -21.49 -21.65 -10.13
N ASP A 394 -20.64 -20.72 -10.57
CA ASP A 394 -19.22 -20.99 -10.81
C ASP A 394 -18.47 -21.29 -9.48
N TYR A 395 -18.86 -20.63 -8.37
CA TYR A 395 -18.27 -20.91 -7.05
C TYR A 395 -18.69 -22.26 -6.49
N LEU A 396 -19.95 -22.65 -6.71
CA LEU A 396 -20.49 -23.94 -6.28
C LEU A 396 -19.88 -25.08 -7.11
N GLU A 397 -19.87 -24.96 -8.44
CA GLU A 397 -19.29 -25.99 -9.33
C GLU A 397 -17.81 -26.19 -9.03
N ALA A 398 -17.02 -25.12 -8.88
CA ALA A 398 -15.62 -25.24 -8.50
C ALA A 398 -15.39 -25.86 -7.11
N GLU A 399 -16.38 -25.82 -6.20
CA GLU A 399 -16.31 -26.54 -4.93
C GLU A 399 -16.63 -28.03 -5.10
N LEU A 400 -17.64 -28.35 -5.92
CA LEU A 400 -18.07 -29.72 -6.23
C LEU A 400 -17.01 -30.48 -7.03
N ASP A 401 -16.42 -29.86 -8.04
CA ASP A 401 -15.35 -30.42 -8.86
C ASP A 401 -14.15 -30.81 -7.98
N HIS A 402 -13.75 -29.93 -7.05
CA HIS A 402 -12.65 -30.23 -6.14
C HIS A 402 -12.96 -31.38 -5.17
N ILE A 403 -14.22 -31.58 -4.80
CA ILE A 403 -14.61 -32.71 -3.94
C ILE A 403 -14.56 -34.02 -4.74
N GLU A 404 -15.02 -34.00 -5.99
CA GLU A 404 -15.06 -35.18 -6.85
C GLU A 404 -13.66 -35.57 -7.35
N GLU A 405 -12.80 -34.60 -7.70
CA GLU A 405 -11.39 -34.84 -8.06
C GLU A 405 -10.63 -35.56 -6.93
N ALA A 406 -10.96 -35.27 -5.67
CA ALA A 406 -10.37 -35.95 -4.51
C ALA A 406 -10.82 -37.41 -4.36
N LEU A 407 -11.87 -37.85 -5.07
CA LEU A 407 -12.44 -39.20 -5.00
C LEU A 407 -11.93 -40.17 -6.09
N ALA A 408 -10.99 -39.72 -6.95
CA ALA A 408 -10.10 -40.47 -7.87
C ALA A 408 -10.68 -41.51 -8.86
N ASP A 409 -11.90 -42.03 -8.71
CA ASP A 409 -12.39 -43.21 -9.45
C ASP A 409 -13.74 -43.02 -10.19
N SER A 410 -14.29 -41.80 -10.22
CA SER A 410 -15.60 -41.54 -10.84
C SER A 410 -15.47 -41.06 -12.29
N LYS A 411 -16.16 -41.73 -13.24
CA LYS A 411 -16.36 -41.18 -14.59
C LYS A 411 -17.15 -39.87 -14.50
N HIS A 412 -16.55 -38.77 -14.95
CA HIS A 412 -17.22 -37.47 -15.00
C HIS A 412 -18.45 -37.52 -15.91
N GLN A 413 -19.63 -37.31 -15.33
CA GLN A 413 -20.83 -36.92 -16.08
C GLN A 413 -21.02 -35.42 -15.87
N GLU A 414 -20.98 -34.66 -16.96
CA GLU A 414 -21.06 -33.21 -16.91
C GLU A 414 -22.36 -32.77 -16.20
N GLY A 415 -22.23 -31.99 -15.12
CA GLY A 415 -23.37 -31.54 -14.31
C GLY A 415 -23.88 -32.57 -13.30
N GLN A 416 -23.15 -33.64 -13.02
CA GLN A 416 -23.46 -34.58 -11.94
C GLN A 416 -22.20 -34.88 -11.12
N TRP A 417 -22.29 -34.69 -9.81
CA TRP A 417 -21.19 -34.90 -8.87
C TRP A 417 -21.54 -35.97 -7.84
N THR A 418 -20.59 -36.87 -7.63
CA THR A 418 -20.61 -37.82 -6.50
C THR A 418 -19.72 -37.28 -5.39
N LEU A 419 -20.31 -36.98 -4.23
CA LEU A 419 -19.60 -36.43 -3.08
C LEU A 419 -19.45 -37.52 -1.99
N GLY A 420 -18.50 -37.32 -1.08
CA GLY A 420 -18.37 -38.16 0.11
C GLY A 420 -19.66 -38.24 0.93
N HIS A 421 -19.76 -39.26 1.80
CA HIS A 421 -20.94 -39.51 2.65
C HIS A 421 -22.24 -39.81 1.89
N GLY A 422 -22.14 -40.39 0.69
CA GLY A 422 -23.29 -40.85 -0.08
C GLY A 422 -24.12 -39.74 -0.73
N TRP A 423 -23.57 -38.53 -0.81
CA TRP A 423 -24.21 -37.39 -1.46
C TRP A 423 -24.03 -37.44 -2.98
N THR A 424 -25.10 -37.11 -3.69
CA THR A 424 -25.11 -36.90 -5.14
C THR A 424 -25.72 -35.54 -5.45
N VAL A 425 -25.04 -34.74 -6.26
CA VAL A 425 -25.51 -33.44 -6.72
C VAL A 425 -25.74 -33.47 -8.22
N VAL A 426 -26.86 -32.94 -8.70
CA VAL A 426 -27.20 -32.85 -10.11
C VAL A 426 -27.54 -31.40 -10.45
N ARG A 427 -26.96 -30.89 -11.54
CA ARG A 427 -27.29 -29.63 -12.18
C ARG A 427 -28.44 -29.85 -13.15
N GLU A 428 -29.54 -29.15 -12.92
CA GLU A 428 -30.68 -29.09 -13.82
C GLU A 428 -30.59 -27.77 -14.61
N VAL A 429 -30.73 -27.85 -15.94
CA VAL A 429 -30.73 -26.67 -16.81
C VAL A 429 -32.09 -26.55 -17.47
N ALA A 430 -32.84 -25.52 -17.09
CA ALA A 430 -34.16 -25.23 -17.66
C ALA A 430 -34.18 -23.78 -18.18
N LYS A 431 -34.50 -23.59 -19.46
CA LYS A 431 -34.62 -22.25 -20.09
C LYS A 431 -33.42 -21.32 -19.83
N ALA A 432 -32.20 -21.87 -19.85
CA ALA A 432 -30.93 -21.18 -19.56
C ALA A 432 -30.69 -20.78 -18.09
N GLU A 433 -31.57 -21.15 -17.15
CA GLU A 433 -31.32 -21.03 -15.71
C GLU A 433 -30.76 -22.35 -15.16
N ARG A 434 -29.73 -22.26 -14.32
CA ARG A 434 -29.12 -23.41 -13.62
C ARG A 434 -29.78 -23.56 -12.26
N SER A 435 -30.16 -24.78 -11.90
CA SER A 435 -30.52 -25.15 -10.52
C SER A 435 -29.78 -26.41 -10.11
N TYR A 436 -29.64 -26.61 -8.80
CA TYR A 436 -28.87 -27.72 -8.24
C TYR A 436 -29.73 -28.49 -7.26
N ARG A 437 -29.72 -29.83 -7.39
CA ARG A 437 -30.40 -30.74 -6.49
C ARG A 437 -29.38 -31.64 -5.81
N ALA A 438 -29.45 -31.73 -4.49
CA ALA A 438 -28.62 -32.62 -3.68
C ALA A 438 -29.49 -33.69 -3.03
N ALA A 439 -29.09 -34.95 -3.17
CA ALA A 439 -29.69 -36.09 -2.51
C ALA A 439 -28.59 -36.87 -1.78
N ALA A 440 -28.86 -37.26 -0.53
CA ALA A 440 -28.06 -38.27 0.15
C ALA A 440 -28.68 -39.64 -0.12
N LYS A 441 -27.88 -40.68 -0.34
CA LYS A 441 -28.37 -42.06 -0.22
C LYS A 441 -28.98 -42.20 1.18
N SER A 442 -30.28 -42.47 1.24
CA SER A 442 -30.93 -42.83 2.49
C SER A 442 -30.24 -44.08 3.03
N GLY A 443 -29.44 -43.93 4.07
CA GLY A 443 -29.16 -45.02 4.99
C GLY A 443 -30.39 -45.18 5.87
N ASP A 444 -30.89 -46.42 5.96
CA ASP A 444 -31.90 -46.84 6.94
C ASP A 444 -31.58 -46.39 8.38
#